data_AF-A0A418M1Y8-F1
#
_entry.id   AF-A0A418M1Y8-F1
#
_cell.length_a   1.000
_cell.length_b   1.000
_cell.length_c   1.000
_cell.angle_alpha   90.00
_cell.angle_beta   90.00
_cell.angle_gamma   90.00
#
_symmetry.space_group_name_H-M   'P 1'
#
loop_
_entity.id
_entity.type
_entity.pdbx_description
1 polymer ?
#
loop_
_entity_poly.entity_id
_entity_poly.type
_entity_poly.pdbx_seq_one_letter_code
_entity_poly.pdbx_strand_id
1 'polypeptide(L)'
;MNHWLDQFSPQTARKVGIGLLIISCMTWPMALLVPFISLPVSDVFKAGAIAVFLVLGEVTFASSLLLLGRNFMKEVMALIKVTGSQSASFFVGAGFVIWLLATIFVRLAGQYLFVPGDTWLTIAAFAGLTVLLPLLLYSLYRFKNVDDNEQVKAAVLFALPGMVLDAGTVLFFQDVFPNLSPDANVVFAAWLFWGYAIGLLTGFVRKQPIW
;
A
#
# COMPACT_ATOMS: atom_id res chain seq x y z
N MET A 1 15.53 -0.10 33.13
CA MET A 1 16.42 -0.52 32.01
C MET A 1 16.46 -2.03 32.05
N ASN A 2 15.97 -2.70 31.00
CA ASN A 2 15.29 -4.00 31.07
C ASN A 2 16.24 -5.20 31.25
N HIS A 3 16.44 -5.64 32.50
CA HIS A 3 17.31 -6.77 32.88
C HIS A 3 16.93 -8.15 32.27
N TRP A 4 15.73 -8.28 31.66
CA TRP A 4 15.24 -9.51 31.04
C TRP A 4 15.69 -9.73 29.59
N LEU A 5 16.16 -8.68 28.89
CA LEU A 5 16.58 -8.80 27.49
C LEU A 5 18.03 -9.33 27.34
N ASP A 6 18.82 -9.32 28.42
CA ASP A 6 20.21 -9.79 28.42
C ASP A 6 20.33 -11.33 28.37
N GLN A 7 19.22 -12.06 28.48
CA GLN A 7 19.18 -13.52 28.43
C GLN A 7 19.25 -14.07 27.00
N PHE A 8 18.95 -13.25 25.98
CA PHE A 8 18.97 -13.69 24.58
C PHE A 8 20.24 -13.23 23.88
N SER A 9 20.87 -14.13 23.12
CA SER A 9 21.95 -13.71 22.22
C SER A 9 21.39 -12.73 21.18
N PRO A 10 22.15 -11.70 20.76
CA PRO A 10 21.66 -10.67 19.82
C PRO A 10 21.12 -11.25 18.51
N GLN A 11 21.69 -12.37 18.05
CA GLN A 11 21.23 -13.06 16.84
C GLN A 11 19.89 -13.77 17.05
N THR A 12 19.68 -14.39 18.20
CA THR A 12 18.40 -15.04 18.55
C THR A 12 17.30 -14.00 18.73
N ALA A 13 17.58 -12.89 19.41
CA ALA A 13 16.64 -11.78 19.56
C ALA A 13 16.19 -11.24 18.19
N ARG A 14 17.13 -11.08 17.24
CA ARG A 14 16.81 -10.66 15.85
C ARG A 14 15.91 -11.66 15.13
N LYS A 15 16.22 -12.96 15.18
CA LYS A 15 15.41 -14.00 14.52
C LYS A 15 13.99 -14.06 15.09
N VAL A 16 13.86 -14.01 16.41
CA VAL A 16 12.56 -13.98 17.10
C VAL A 16 11.80 -12.70 16.75
N GLY A 17 12.47 -11.55 16.73
CA GLY A 17 11.90 -10.28 16.32
C GLY A 17 11.32 -10.32 14.90
N ILE A 18 12.07 -10.85 13.92
CA ILE A 18 11.57 -11.02 12.55
C ILE A 18 10.37 -11.96 12.53
N GLY A 19 10.43 -13.09 13.24
CA GLY A 19 9.31 -14.03 13.32
C GLY A 19 8.04 -13.38 13.87
N LEU A 20 8.15 -12.60 14.94
CA LEU A 20 7.03 -11.87 15.53
C LEU A 20 6.49 -10.77 14.61
N LEU A 21 7.37 -10.11 13.84
CA LEU A 21 6.95 -9.12 12.86
C LEU A 21 6.12 -9.77 11.75
N ILE A 22 6.54 -10.92 11.23
CA ILE A 22 5.79 -11.68 10.23
C ILE A 22 4.43 -12.11 10.78
N ILE A 23 4.40 -12.65 12.01
CA ILE A 23 3.15 -13.06 12.68
C ILE A 23 2.21 -11.86 12.80
N SER A 24 2.71 -10.70 13.23
CA SER A 24 1.93 -9.46 13.31
C SER A 24 1.35 -9.06 11.95
N CYS A 25 2.15 -9.14 10.88
CA CYS A 25 1.64 -8.85 9.53
C CYS A 25 0.55 -9.82 9.08
N MET A 26 0.49 -11.04 9.61
CA MET A 26 -0.54 -12.04 9.27
C MET A 26 -1.82 -11.90 10.09
N THR A 27 -1.77 -11.35 11.31
CA THR A 27 -2.96 -11.18 12.16
C THR A 27 -3.92 -10.12 11.62
N TRP A 28 -3.40 -9.08 10.95
CA TRP A 28 -4.21 -8.02 10.35
C TRP A 28 -5.12 -8.52 9.21
N PRO A 29 -4.60 -9.24 8.19
CA PRO A 29 -5.45 -9.90 7.21
C PRO A 29 -6.46 -10.86 7.83
N MET A 30 -6.07 -11.62 8.86
CA MET A 30 -7.00 -12.54 9.53
C MET A 30 -8.15 -11.79 10.21
N ALA A 31 -7.88 -10.70 10.92
CA ALA A 31 -8.91 -9.84 11.51
C ALA A 31 -9.88 -9.29 10.44
N LEU A 32 -9.35 -8.88 9.29
CA LEU A 32 -10.13 -8.36 8.17
C LEU A 32 -10.95 -9.43 7.46
N LEU A 33 -10.53 -10.69 7.49
CA LEU A 33 -11.25 -11.80 6.87
C LEU A 33 -12.40 -12.33 7.72
N VAL A 34 -12.34 -12.22 9.06
CA VAL A 34 -13.37 -12.75 9.99
C VAL A 34 -14.81 -12.36 9.62
N PRO A 35 -15.13 -11.10 9.25
CA PRO A 35 -16.49 -10.72 8.83
C PRO A 35 -17.00 -11.49 7.61
N PHE A 36 -16.11 -11.92 6.73
CA PHE A 36 -16.43 -12.56 5.45
C PHE A 36 -16.52 -14.09 5.56
N ILE A 37 -16.14 -14.70 6.69
CA ILE A 37 -16.25 -16.14 6.89
C ILE A 37 -17.64 -16.46 7.43
N SER A 38 -18.38 -17.30 6.69
CA SER A 38 -19.70 -17.83 7.04
C SER A 38 -19.61 -18.87 8.16
N LEU A 39 -19.15 -18.47 9.34
CA LEU A 39 -19.12 -19.32 10.52
C LEU A 39 -20.51 -19.34 11.21
N PRO A 40 -20.98 -20.49 11.70
CA PRO A 40 -22.23 -20.62 12.46
C PRO A 40 -22.05 -20.12 13.91
N VAL A 41 -21.59 -18.88 14.06
CA VAL A 41 -21.33 -18.22 15.36
C VAL A 41 -22.00 -16.85 15.39
N SER A 42 -22.29 -16.35 16.60
CA SER A 42 -22.92 -15.04 16.77
C SER A 42 -22.00 -13.88 16.34
N ASP A 43 -22.58 -12.76 15.94
CA ASP A 43 -21.80 -11.56 15.56
C ASP A 43 -20.96 -11.01 16.71
N VAL A 44 -21.43 -11.19 17.95
CA VAL A 44 -20.67 -10.87 19.17
C VAL A 44 -19.38 -11.70 19.25
N PHE A 45 -19.46 -12.99 18.88
CA PHE A 45 -18.29 -13.86 18.85
C PHE A 45 -17.31 -13.45 17.74
N LYS A 46 -17.82 -13.07 16.56
CA LYS A 46 -16.98 -12.55 15.46
C LYS A 46 -16.26 -11.27 15.86
N ALA A 47 -16.95 -10.33 16.51
CA ALA A 47 -16.35 -9.11 17.03
C ALA A 47 -15.26 -9.40 18.09
N GLY A 48 -15.51 -10.37 18.98
CA GLY A 48 -14.52 -10.86 19.93
C GLY A 48 -13.27 -11.44 19.25
N ALA A 49 -13.44 -12.25 18.20
CA ALA A 49 -12.33 -12.80 17.44
C ALA A 49 -11.50 -11.71 16.73
N ILE A 50 -12.16 -10.70 16.13
CA ILE A 50 -11.50 -9.54 15.52
C ILE A 50 -10.65 -8.81 16.58
N ALA A 51 -11.23 -8.52 17.75
CA ALA A 51 -10.51 -7.85 18.83
C ALA A 51 -9.27 -8.65 19.28
N VAL A 52 -9.39 -9.96 19.39
CA VAL A 52 -8.25 -10.83 19.73
C VAL A 52 -7.15 -10.76 18.67
N PHE A 53 -7.48 -10.84 17.39
CA PHE A 53 -6.48 -10.74 16.31
C PHE A 53 -5.80 -9.37 16.28
N LEU A 54 -6.53 -8.28 16.51
CA LEU A 54 -5.98 -6.93 16.56
C LEU A 54 -5.02 -6.77 17.76
N VAL A 55 -5.46 -7.15 18.95
CA VAL A 55 -4.62 -7.07 20.17
C VAL A 55 -3.38 -7.94 20.02
N LEU A 56 -3.52 -9.17 19.51
CA LEU A 56 -2.39 -10.06 19.26
C LEU A 56 -1.43 -9.44 18.23
N GLY A 57 -1.97 -8.85 17.17
CA GLY A 57 -1.20 -8.15 16.15
C GLY A 57 -0.39 -6.99 16.70
N GLU A 58 -1.00 -6.16 17.55
CA GLU A 58 -0.33 -5.02 18.19
C GLU A 58 0.75 -5.47 19.19
N VAL A 59 0.43 -6.46 20.04
CA VAL A 59 1.38 -6.98 21.03
C VAL A 59 2.59 -7.62 20.34
N THR A 60 2.36 -8.42 19.30
CA THR A 60 3.44 -9.05 18.53
C THR A 60 4.24 -8.02 17.73
N PHE A 61 3.59 -6.99 17.18
CA PHE A 61 4.27 -5.87 16.52
C PHE A 61 5.19 -5.11 17.49
N ALA A 62 4.66 -4.67 18.64
CA ALA A 62 5.43 -3.94 19.64
C ALA A 62 6.60 -4.78 20.18
N SER A 63 6.35 -6.06 20.46
CA SER A 63 7.40 -7.00 20.89
C SER A 63 8.48 -7.20 19.82
N SER A 64 8.08 -7.27 18.54
CA SER A 64 9.02 -7.38 17.42
C SER A 64 9.93 -6.16 17.34
N LEU A 65 9.37 -4.95 17.48
CA LEU A 65 10.13 -3.69 17.43
C LEU A 65 11.08 -3.57 18.62
N LEU A 66 10.65 -3.99 19.81
CA LEU A 66 11.49 -4.03 21.01
C LEU A 66 12.68 -4.96 20.83
N LEU A 67 12.48 -6.14 20.23
CA LEU A 67 13.53 -7.15 20.00
C LEU A 67 14.46 -6.81 18.83
N LEU A 68 13.92 -6.25 17.75
CA LEU A 68 14.69 -5.82 16.57
C LEU A 68 15.54 -4.57 16.86
N GLY A 69 15.08 -3.75 17.81
CA GLY A 69 15.84 -2.65 18.39
C GLY A 69 16.17 -1.52 17.42
N ARG A 70 17.01 -0.60 17.90
CA ARG A 70 17.37 0.63 17.16
C ARG A 70 18.13 0.37 15.86
N ASN A 71 18.83 -0.74 15.73
CA ASN A 71 19.59 -1.07 14.52
C ASN A 71 18.67 -1.45 13.36
N PHE A 72 17.64 -2.26 13.62
CA PHE A 72 16.61 -2.52 12.61
C PHE A 72 15.85 -1.25 12.25
N MET A 73 15.48 -0.41 13.22
CA MET A 73 14.86 0.88 12.92
C MET A 73 15.78 1.78 12.09
N LYS A 74 17.11 1.71 12.27
CA LYS A 74 18.07 2.38 11.39
C LYS A 74 18.15 1.72 10.02
N GLU A 75 18.06 0.40 9.90
CA GLU A 75 18.01 -0.32 8.61
C GLU A 75 16.72 0.03 7.85
N VAL A 76 15.55 -0.03 8.50
CA VAL A 76 14.26 0.39 7.95
C VAL A 76 14.28 1.87 7.61
N MET A 77 14.74 2.73 8.52
CA MET A 77 14.89 4.14 8.22
C MET A 77 15.91 4.37 7.12
N ALA A 78 16.98 3.58 6.96
CA ALA A 78 17.95 3.70 5.88
C ALA A 78 17.36 3.21 4.54
N LEU A 79 16.53 2.16 4.54
CA LEU A 79 15.73 1.75 3.39
C LEU A 79 14.79 2.89 2.97
N ILE A 80 14.16 3.56 3.94
CA ILE A 80 13.30 4.74 3.73
C ILE A 80 14.12 5.99 3.39
N LYS A 81 15.36 6.12 3.88
CA LYS A 81 16.23 7.29 3.64
C LYS A 81 16.70 7.23 2.20
N VAL A 82 15.98 7.91 1.33
CA VAL A 82 16.44 8.28 0.00
C VAL A 82 17.74 9.06 0.17
N THR A 83 18.72 8.79 -0.69
CA THR A 83 19.96 9.55 -0.79
C THR A 83 19.60 10.93 -1.37
N GLY A 84 19.01 11.79 -0.54
CA GLY A 84 18.37 13.04 -0.98
C GLY A 84 17.05 13.29 -0.25
N SER A 85 17.13 13.69 1.02
CA SER A 85 16.00 13.84 1.96
C SER A 85 14.80 14.67 1.44
N GLN A 86 14.99 15.56 0.46
CA GLN A 86 13.90 16.36 -0.12
C GLN A 86 13.08 15.62 -1.19
N SER A 87 13.62 14.58 -1.83
CA SER A 87 12.91 13.85 -2.89
C SER A 87 11.95 12.80 -2.33
N ALA A 88 12.27 12.18 -1.19
CA ALA A 88 11.42 11.17 -0.56
C ALA A 88 10.04 11.72 -0.16
N SER A 89 10.03 12.77 0.66
CA SER A 89 8.80 13.41 1.14
C SER A 89 7.98 13.99 -0.02
N PHE A 90 8.65 14.45 -1.08
CA PHE A 90 7.98 14.91 -2.29
C PHE A 90 7.20 13.77 -2.96
N PHE A 91 7.80 12.60 -3.21
CA PHE A 91 7.10 11.49 -3.87
C PHE A 91 5.99 10.90 -3.00
N VAL A 92 6.19 10.78 -1.69
CA VAL A 92 5.13 10.36 -0.76
C VAL A 92 3.97 11.37 -0.77
N GLY A 93 4.27 12.68 -0.69
CA GLY A 93 3.25 13.72 -0.75
C GLY A 93 2.52 13.75 -2.10
N ALA A 94 3.24 13.63 -3.20
CA ALA A 94 2.68 13.57 -4.55
C ALA A 94 1.77 12.34 -4.72
N GLY A 95 2.20 11.18 -4.22
CA GLY A 95 1.40 9.95 -4.21
C GLY A 95 0.08 10.12 -3.46
N PHE A 96 0.14 10.71 -2.25
CA PHE A 96 -1.05 11.03 -1.46
C PHE A 96 -1.99 12.00 -2.19
N VAL A 97 -1.46 13.08 -2.78
CA VAL A 97 -2.26 14.06 -3.52
C VAL A 97 -2.91 13.43 -4.75
N ILE A 98 -2.17 12.63 -5.52
CA ILE A 98 -2.72 11.96 -6.71
C ILE A 98 -3.76 10.92 -6.33
N TRP A 99 -3.53 10.15 -5.27
CA TRP A 99 -4.55 9.25 -4.72
C TRP A 99 -5.83 10.02 -4.38
N LEU A 100 -5.72 11.12 -3.61
CA LEU A 100 -6.88 11.91 -3.19
C LEU A 100 -7.64 12.48 -4.40
N LEU A 101 -6.92 13.02 -5.39
CA LEU A 101 -7.51 13.52 -6.63
C LEU A 101 -8.19 12.42 -7.43
N ALA A 102 -7.59 11.23 -7.52
CA ALA A 102 -8.17 10.08 -8.19
C ALA A 102 -9.43 9.60 -7.47
N THR A 103 -9.42 9.49 -6.15
CA THR A 103 -10.60 9.14 -5.35
C THR A 103 -11.73 10.16 -5.55
N ILE A 104 -11.43 11.47 -5.52
CA ILE A 104 -12.43 12.51 -5.79
C ILE A 104 -12.96 12.38 -7.22
N PHE A 105 -12.09 12.17 -8.20
CA PHE A 105 -12.48 11.99 -9.60
C PHE A 105 -13.42 10.80 -9.77
N VAL A 106 -13.08 9.63 -9.22
CA VAL A 106 -13.93 8.43 -9.29
C VAL A 106 -15.24 8.65 -8.53
N ARG A 107 -15.24 9.37 -7.42
CA ARG A 107 -16.46 9.71 -6.69
C ARG A 107 -17.38 10.65 -7.45
N LEU A 108 -16.87 11.51 -8.34
CA LEU A 108 -17.68 12.45 -9.10
C LEU A 108 -18.08 11.93 -10.48
N ALA A 109 -17.19 11.18 -11.13
CA ALA A 109 -17.31 10.77 -12.53
C ALA A 109 -17.18 9.25 -12.75
N GLY A 110 -16.89 8.47 -11.72
CA GLY A 110 -16.64 7.03 -11.83
C GLY A 110 -17.85 6.24 -12.34
N GLN A 111 -19.09 6.72 -12.16
CA GLN A 111 -20.28 6.12 -12.73
C GLN A 111 -20.28 6.12 -14.27
N TYR A 112 -19.50 6.99 -14.91
CA TYR A 112 -19.34 7.03 -16.37
C TYR A 112 -18.16 6.19 -16.85
N LEU A 113 -17.24 5.82 -15.96
CA LEU A 113 -16.02 5.08 -16.29
C LEU A 113 -16.13 3.59 -15.95
N PHE A 114 -16.77 3.29 -14.82
CA PHE A 114 -16.92 1.93 -14.28
C PHE A 114 -18.37 1.46 -14.44
N VAL A 115 -18.77 1.22 -15.69
CA VAL A 115 -20.09 0.68 -16.05
C VAL A 115 -19.99 -0.84 -16.19
N PRO A 116 -20.59 -1.64 -15.28
CA PRO A 116 -20.54 -3.09 -15.38
C PRO A 116 -21.14 -3.58 -16.70
N GLY A 117 -20.41 -4.45 -17.40
CA GLY A 117 -20.83 -4.99 -18.71
C GLY A 117 -20.42 -4.16 -19.92
N ASP A 118 -19.90 -2.93 -19.74
CA ASP A 118 -19.32 -2.16 -20.84
C ASP A 118 -17.81 -2.46 -20.99
N THR A 119 -17.51 -3.40 -21.87
CA THR A 119 -16.14 -3.84 -22.17
C THR A 119 -15.30 -2.71 -22.75
N TRP A 120 -15.87 -1.82 -23.58
CA TRP A 120 -15.09 -0.78 -24.25
C TRP A 120 -14.69 0.33 -23.30
N LEU A 121 -15.59 0.75 -22.42
CA LEU A 121 -15.24 1.71 -21.35
C LEU A 121 -14.19 1.14 -20.41
N THR A 122 -14.30 -0.16 -20.06
CA THR A 122 -13.29 -0.82 -19.23
C THR A 122 -11.91 -0.82 -19.92
N ILE A 123 -11.84 -1.21 -21.20
CA ILE A 123 -10.58 -1.16 -21.97
C ILE A 123 -10.02 0.27 -22.02
N ALA A 124 -10.87 1.26 -22.29
CA ALA A 124 -10.46 2.65 -22.34
C ALA A 124 -9.91 3.14 -20.99
N ALA A 125 -10.52 2.75 -19.88
CA ALA A 125 -10.06 3.11 -18.53
C ALA A 125 -8.67 2.54 -18.23
N PHE A 126 -8.40 1.29 -18.58
CA PHE A 126 -7.09 0.64 -18.38
C PHE A 126 -6.03 1.19 -19.34
N ALA A 127 -6.38 1.41 -20.61
CA ALA A 127 -5.50 2.04 -21.59
C ALA A 127 -5.12 3.47 -21.17
N GLY A 128 -6.10 4.24 -20.66
CA GLY A 128 -5.90 5.58 -20.12
C GLY A 128 -4.86 5.60 -19.01
N LEU A 129 -4.99 4.72 -18.00
CA LEU A 129 -4.00 4.58 -16.93
C LEU A 129 -2.60 4.23 -17.45
N THR A 130 -2.53 3.29 -18.41
CA THR A 130 -1.28 2.84 -19.04
C THR A 130 -0.50 4.00 -19.67
N VAL A 131 -1.19 5.01 -20.18
CA VAL A 131 -0.55 6.18 -20.81
C VAL A 131 -0.35 7.32 -19.81
N LEU A 132 -1.39 7.69 -19.06
CA LEU A 132 -1.39 8.87 -18.21
C LEU A 132 -0.43 8.73 -17.02
N LEU A 133 -0.36 7.55 -16.41
CA LEU A 133 0.43 7.36 -15.20
C LEU A 133 1.95 7.39 -15.49
N PRO A 134 2.48 6.76 -16.55
CA PRO A 134 3.86 6.96 -16.95
C PRO A 134 4.19 8.40 -17.34
N LEU A 135 3.29 9.08 -18.07
CA LEU A 135 3.49 10.48 -18.42
C LEU A 135 3.63 11.36 -17.17
N LEU A 136 2.78 11.13 -16.16
CA LEU A 136 2.87 11.81 -14.87
C LEU A 136 4.19 11.49 -14.16
N LEU A 137 4.51 10.21 -13.94
CA LEU A 137 5.69 9.81 -13.18
C LEU A 137 7.00 10.23 -13.85
N TYR A 138 7.16 10.05 -15.17
CA TYR A 138 8.33 10.56 -15.88
C TYR A 138 8.44 12.08 -15.83
N SER A 139 7.32 12.80 -15.76
CA SER A 139 7.34 14.26 -15.57
C SER A 139 7.78 14.64 -14.15
N LEU A 140 7.33 13.90 -13.12
CA LEU A 140 7.80 14.09 -11.75
C LEU A 140 9.28 13.73 -11.58
N TYR A 141 9.75 12.65 -12.21
CA TYR A 141 11.17 12.28 -12.20
C TYR A 141 12.03 13.37 -12.85
N ARG A 142 11.60 13.93 -13.98
CA ARG A 142 12.26 15.06 -14.63
C ARG A 142 12.23 16.32 -13.76
N PHE A 143 11.09 16.64 -13.16
CA PHE A 143 10.93 17.82 -12.30
C PHE A 143 11.85 17.77 -11.07
N LYS A 144 12.08 16.57 -10.51
CA LYS A 144 12.97 16.36 -9.36
C LYS A 144 14.39 15.93 -9.74
N ASN A 145 14.72 15.87 -11.03
CA ASN A 145 16.00 15.37 -11.55
C ASN A 145 16.42 14.03 -10.90
N VAL A 146 15.48 13.07 -10.84
CA VAL A 146 15.71 11.76 -10.22
C VAL A 146 16.68 10.94 -11.07
N ASP A 147 17.77 10.47 -10.46
CA ASP A 147 18.72 9.57 -11.11
C ASP A 147 18.05 8.25 -11.50
N ASP A 148 18.50 7.63 -12.58
CA ASP A 148 17.95 6.37 -13.10
C ASP A 148 18.01 5.25 -12.04
N ASN A 149 19.02 5.27 -11.17
CA ASN A 149 19.15 4.31 -10.07
C ASN A 149 18.17 4.54 -8.92
N GLU A 150 17.57 5.73 -8.83
CA GLU A 150 16.62 6.11 -7.77
C GLU A 150 15.15 6.09 -8.25
N GLN A 151 14.88 5.88 -9.54
CA GLN A 151 13.51 5.88 -10.09
C GLN A 151 12.64 4.77 -9.52
N VAL A 152 13.15 3.56 -9.30
CA VAL A 152 12.42 2.48 -8.61
C VAL A 152 12.01 2.95 -7.21
N LYS A 153 12.92 3.59 -6.48
CA LYS A 153 12.66 4.08 -5.13
C LYS A 153 11.60 5.19 -5.15
N ALA A 154 11.68 6.12 -6.10
CA ALA A 154 10.69 7.18 -6.29
C ALA A 154 9.30 6.62 -6.64
N ALA A 155 9.23 5.63 -7.55
CA ALA A 155 7.99 4.97 -7.93
C ALA A 155 7.31 4.29 -6.73
N VAL A 156 8.09 3.55 -5.92
CA VAL A 156 7.59 2.90 -4.70
C VAL A 156 7.08 3.93 -3.70
N LEU A 157 7.85 4.98 -3.44
CA LEU A 157 7.45 6.04 -2.50
C LEU A 157 6.19 6.79 -2.94
N PHE A 158 6.01 6.96 -4.26
CA PHE A 158 4.79 7.51 -4.82
C PHE A 158 3.58 6.57 -4.69
N ALA A 159 3.77 5.27 -4.95
CA ALA A 159 2.68 4.30 -4.91
C ALA A 159 2.21 3.96 -3.48
N LEU A 160 3.13 3.90 -2.52
CA LEU A 160 2.87 3.47 -1.14
C LEU A 160 1.66 4.13 -0.44
N PRO A 161 1.55 5.48 -0.39
CA PRO A 161 0.43 6.12 0.29
C PRO A 161 -0.91 5.73 -0.34
N GLY A 162 -0.98 5.70 -1.67
CA GLY A 162 -2.18 5.27 -2.39
C GLY A 162 -2.53 3.82 -2.10
N MET A 163 -1.56 2.90 -2.16
CA MET A 163 -1.79 1.47 -1.89
C MET A 163 -2.37 1.23 -0.49
N VAL A 164 -1.86 1.94 0.51
CA VAL A 164 -2.34 1.82 1.90
C VAL A 164 -3.77 2.35 2.04
N LEU A 165 -4.05 3.50 1.44
CA LEU A 165 -5.37 4.13 1.54
C LEU A 165 -6.42 3.42 0.68
N ASP A 166 -6.01 2.85 -0.45
CA ASP A 166 -6.89 2.10 -1.34
C ASP A 166 -7.43 0.83 -0.71
N ALA A 167 -6.69 0.20 0.22
CA ALA A 167 -7.23 -0.89 1.03
C ALA A 167 -8.53 -0.47 1.74
N GLY A 168 -8.58 0.76 2.25
CA GLY A 168 -9.80 1.35 2.81
C GLY A 168 -10.84 1.66 1.75
N THR A 169 -10.46 2.24 0.60
CA THR A 169 -11.41 2.56 -0.47
C THR A 169 -12.09 1.32 -1.06
N VAL A 170 -11.39 0.19 -1.14
CA VAL A 170 -11.93 -1.08 -1.65
C VAL A 170 -12.76 -1.78 -0.58
N LEU A 171 -12.32 -1.76 0.69
CA LEU A 171 -13.05 -2.37 1.80
C LEU A 171 -14.40 -1.66 2.06
N PHE A 172 -14.41 -0.34 1.99
CA PHE A 172 -15.59 0.51 2.20
C PHE A 172 -16.11 1.09 0.88
N PHE A 173 -16.02 0.32 -0.21
CA PHE A 173 -16.28 0.78 -1.58
C PHE A 173 -17.61 1.52 -1.74
N GLN A 174 -18.70 1.00 -1.17
CA GLN A 174 -20.02 1.62 -1.29
C GLN A 174 -20.18 2.88 -0.41
N ASP A 175 -19.43 3.00 0.69
CA ASP A 175 -19.43 4.21 1.51
C ASP A 175 -18.61 5.34 0.86
N VAL A 176 -17.51 4.97 0.20
CA VAL A 176 -16.61 5.92 -0.49
C VAL A 176 -17.17 6.34 -1.86
N PHE A 177 -17.75 5.39 -2.60
CA PHE A 177 -18.29 5.55 -3.95
C PHE A 177 -19.78 5.14 -4.04
N PRO A 178 -20.68 5.83 -3.33
CA PRO A 178 -22.11 5.49 -3.31
C PRO A 178 -22.80 5.68 -4.68
N ASN A 179 -22.14 6.38 -5.59
CA ASN A 179 -22.57 6.62 -6.97
C ASN A 179 -22.21 5.47 -7.93
N LEU A 180 -21.38 4.51 -7.52
CA LEU A 180 -20.99 3.36 -8.34
C LEU A 180 -21.80 2.12 -7.96
N SER A 181 -22.14 1.31 -8.96
CA SER A 181 -22.74 -0.02 -8.73
C SER A 181 -21.82 -0.88 -7.85
N PRO A 182 -22.37 -1.67 -6.90
CA PRO A 182 -21.59 -2.67 -6.15
C PRO A 182 -20.77 -3.60 -7.04
N ASP A 183 -21.29 -3.95 -8.22
CA ASP A 183 -20.63 -4.85 -9.18
C ASP A 183 -19.38 -4.23 -9.82
N ALA A 184 -19.23 -2.90 -9.76
CA ALA A 184 -18.06 -2.20 -10.26
C ALA A 184 -16.81 -2.40 -9.37
N ASN A 185 -16.97 -2.86 -8.13
CA ASN A 185 -15.86 -2.96 -7.16
C ASN A 185 -14.71 -3.84 -7.69
N VAL A 186 -15.02 -4.98 -8.32
CA VAL A 186 -14.00 -5.89 -8.86
C VAL A 186 -13.21 -5.22 -9.99
N VAL A 187 -13.90 -4.52 -10.90
CA VAL A 187 -13.26 -3.81 -12.03
C VAL A 187 -12.43 -2.64 -11.50
N PHE A 188 -12.94 -1.89 -10.53
CA PHE A 188 -12.23 -0.80 -9.87
C PHE A 188 -10.95 -1.30 -9.17
N ALA A 189 -11.03 -2.37 -8.38
CA ALA A 189 -9.87 -2.95 -7.71
C ALA A 189 -8.82 -3.46 -8.72
N ALA A 190 -9.25 -4.12 -9.81
CA ALA A 190 -8.35 -4.51 -10.89
C ALA A 190 -7.69 -3.30 -11.57
N TRP A 191 -8.44 -2.21 -11.78
CA TRP A 191 -7.94 -0.96 -12.35
C TRP A 191 -6.91 -0.28 -11.44
N LEU A 192 -7.11 -0.30 -10.12
CA LEU A 192 -6.13 0.17 -9.14
C LEU A 192 -4.84 -0.66 -9.19
N PHE A 193 -4.93 -2.00 -9.12
CA PHE A 193 -3.76 -2.87 -9.21
C PHE A 193 -3.00 -2.67 -10.52
N TRP A 194 -3.72 -2.50 -11.63
CA TRP A 194 -3.14 -2.18 -12.91
C TRP A 194 -2.36 -0.86 -12.87
N GLY A 195 -2.97 0.21 -12.34
CA GLY A 195 -2.31 1.49 -12.15
C GLY A 195 -1.02 1.37 -11.35
N TYR A 196 -1.07 0.68 -10.20
CA TYR A 196 0.13 0.46 -9.40
C TYR A 196 1.22 -0.33 -10.12
N ALA A 197 0.87 -1.39 -10.84
CA ALA A 197 1.83 -2.15 -11.62
C ALA A 197 2.50 -1.28 -12.69
N ILE A 198 1.73 -0.52 -13.47
CA ILE A 198 2.26 0.41 -14.47
C ILE A 198 3.14 1.46 -13.82
N GLY A 199 2.70 2.08 -12.72
CA GLY A 199 3.44 3.11 -12.01
C GLY A 199 4.79 2.59 -11.52
N LEU A 200 4.82 1.40 -10.91
CA LEU A 200 6.07 0.76 -10.48
C LEU A 200 6.98 0.40 -11.65
N LEU A 201 6.42 -0.08 -12.77
CA LEU A 201 7.18 -0.41 -13.98
C LEU A 201 7.94 0.80 -14.53
N THR A 202 7.43 2.03 -14.36
CA THR A 202 8.16 3.24 -14.78
C THR A 202 9.53 3.38 -14.10
N GLY A 203 9.69 2.83 -12.89
CA GLY A 203 10.97 2.87 -12.17
C GLY A 203 12.02 1.93 -12.76
N PHE A 204 11.60 0.90 -13.51
CA PHE A 204 12.49 -0.09 -14.12
C PHE A 204 12.85 0.23 -15.56
N VAL A 205 12.04 1.03 -16.25
CA VAL A 205 12.31 1.47 -17.63
C VAL A 205 13.35 2.58 -17.58
N ARG A 206 14.62 2.17 -17.58
CA ARG A 206 15.76 3.11 -17.65
C ARG A 206 15.68 3.89 -18.94
N LYS A 207 16.03 5.19 -18.90
CA LYS A 207 16.40 5.90 -20.10
C LYS A 207 17.58 5.16 -20.73
N GLN A 208 17.36 4.51 -21.86
CA GLN A 208 18.50 4.26 -22.73
C GLN A 208 18.99 5.64 -23.18
N PRO A 209 20.30 5.94 -23.09
CA PRO A 209 20.83 7.13 -23.75
C PRO A 209 20.49 6.98 -25.22
N ILE A 210 19.54 7.79 -25.69
CA ILE A 210 19.34 7.96 -27.11
C ILE A 210 20.48 8.90 -27.51
N TRP A 211 21.55 8.29 -28.03
CA TRP A 211 22.83 8.86 -28.48
C TRP A 211 23.87 9.10 -27.37
#